data_AF-A0A6N3X4M9-F1
#
_entry.id   AF-A0A6N3X4M9-F1
#
_cell.length_a   1.000
_cell.length_b   1.000
_cell.length_c   1.000
_cell.angle_alpha   90.00
_cell.angle_beta   90.00
_cell.angle_gamma   90.00
#
_symmetry.space_group_name_H-M   'P 1'
#
loop_
_entity.id
_entity.type
_entity.pdbx_description
1 polymer ?
#
loop_
_entity_poly.entity_id
_entity_poly.type
_entity_poly.pdbx_seq_one_letter_code
_entity_poly.pdbx_strand_id
1 'polypeptide(L)'
;MAAPLLLATEGFGVDLDILNSNLVNLAILIPVLVWFLKGFLGGILSRRREAILQDLHEAESRLSEATAQLEKAQAELAAARETAQTILKDGQARASAIRAEGEERTIAEMARLQEEAKADTDSEARRIGNELLSRTADQAIALALQDLPNALSSEKQTKLLEATINSLG
;
A
#
# COMPACT_ATOMS: atom_id res chain seq x y z
N MET A 1 12.68 -126.56 18.98
CA MET A 1 11.83 -126.22 17.82
C MET A 1 11.81 -124.71 17.70
N ALA A 2 11.87 -124.02 16.58
CA ALA A 2 12.33 -124.28 15.22
C ALA A 2 12.16 -122.91 14.52
N ALA A 3 13.23 -122.39 13.93
CA ALA A 3 13.31 -121.47 12.78
C ALA A 3 12.68 -120.04 12.83
N PRO A 4 13.25 -119.11 12.03
CA PRO A 4 13.26 -117.65 12.19
C PRO A 4 12.50 -116.94 11.04
N LEU A 5 12.71 -115.62 10.84
CA LEU A 5 12.59 -114.80 9.59
C LEU A 5 12.13 -113.37 9.97
N LEU A 6 12.49 -112.26 9.33
CA LEU A 6 13.50 -111.88 8.33
C LEU A 6 13.37 -110.33 8.31
N LEU A 7 14.44 -109.58 8.54
CA LEU A 7 14.42 -108.13 8.29
C LEU A 7 14.29 -107.89 6.78
N ALA A 8 13.22 -107.21 6.36
CA ALA A 8 13.09 -106.67 5.02
C ALA A 8 13.95 -105.40 4.91
N THR A 9 15.12 -105.52 4.28
CA THR A 9 15.83 -104.38 3.70
C THR A 9 15.42 -104.30 2.24
N GLU A 10 14.35 -103.56 1.95
CA GLU A 10 14.02 -103.22 0.58
C GLU A 10 15.09 -102.27 0.05
N GLY A 11 15.94 -102.80 -0.82
CA GLY A 11 16.89 -102.01 -1.60
C GLY A 11 16.12 -101.12 -2.55
N PHE A 12 16.37 -99.81 -2.47
CA PHE A 12 15.97 -98.84 -3.50
C PHE A 12 16.65 -99.23 -4.83
N GLY A 13 15.93 -99.93 -5.70
CA GLY A 13 16.26 -100.05 -7.11
C GLY A 13 15.89 -98.74 -7.81
N VAL A 14 16.89 -98.00 -8.28
CA VAL A 14 16.67 -96.75 -9.04
C VAL A 14 16.54 -97.10 -10.51
N ASP A 15 15.30 -97.19 -11.01
CA ASP A 15 15.03 -97.32 -12.44
C ASP A 15 15.39 -96.02 -13.18
N LEU A 16 16.58 -96.01 -13.80
CA LEU A 16 17.12 -94.85 -14.51
C LEU A 16 16.31 -94.46 -15.76
N ASP A 17 15.36 -95.29 -16.23
CA ASP A 17 14.48 -94.95 -17.36
C ASP A 17 13.39 -93.93 -16.98
N ILE A 18 12.88 -93.98 -15.74
CA ILE A 18 11.93 -92.97 -15.22
C ILE A 18 12.66 -91.63 -15.02
N LEU A 19 13.95 -91.69 -14.64
CA LEU A 19 14.80 -90.52 -14.50
C LEU A 19 15.23 -89.97 -15.86
N ASN A 20 15.63 -90.78 -16.85
CA ASN A 20 16.16 -90.27 -18.12
C ASN A 20 15.13 -89.48 -18.93
N SER A 21 13.91 -90.00 -19.10
CA SER A 21 12.88 -89.32 -19.91
C SER A 21 12.41 -88.00 -19.25
N ASN A 22 12.22 -88.00 -17.93
CA ASN A 22 11.85 -86.79 -17.19
C ASN A 22 13.02 -85.81 -17.02
N LEU A 23 14.26 -86.30 -16.89
CA LEU A 23 15.46 -85.48 -16.76
C LEU A 23 15.79 -84.79 -18.07
N VAL A 24 15.62 -85.44 -19.23
CA VAL A 24 15.77 -84.79 -20.53
C VAL A 24 14.70 -83.71 -20.73
N ASN A 25 13.44 -83.98 -20.38
CA ASN A 25 12.38 -82.96 -20.43
C ASN A 25 12.67 -81.78 -19.48
N LEU A 26 13.12 -82.04 -18.26
CA LEU A 26 13.49 -81.01 -17.29
C LEU A 26 14.72 -80.21 -17.73
N ALA A 27 15.72 -80.88 -18.31
CA ALA A 27 16.93 -80.26 -18.84
C ALA A 27 16.65 -79.33 -20.03
N ILE A 28 15.59 -79.57 -20.80
CA ILE A 28 15.14 -78.67 -21.87
C ILE A 28 14.23 -77.57 -21.30
N LEU A 29 13.38 -77.89 -20.32
CA LEU A 29 12.44 -76.94 -19.70
C LEU A 29 13.16 -75.85 -18.89
N ILE A 30 14.18 -76.19 -18.11
CA ILE A 30 14.89 -75.23 -17.26
C ILE A 30 15.53 -74.08 -18.07
N PRO A 31 16.32 -74.33 -19.13
CA PRO A 31 16.89 -73.25 -19.96
C PRO A 31 15.83 -72.35 -20.60
N VAL A 32 14.74 -72.93 -21.13
CA VAL A 32 13.64 -72.18 -21.72
C VAL A 32 12.96 -71.29 -20.66
N LEU A 33 12.71 -71.85 -19.47
CA LEU A 33 12.10 -71.12 -18.37
C LEU A 33 13.01 -69.98 -17.87
N VAL A 34 14.30 -70.24 -17.69
CA VAL A 34 15.27 -69.22 -17.27
C VAL A 34 15.37 -68.09 -18.30
N TRP A 35 15.38 -68.40 -19.59
CA TRP A 35 15.41 -67.39 -20.65
C TRP A 35 14.14 -66.52 -20.65
N PHE A 36 12.97 -67.14 -20.51
CA PHE A 36 11.69 -66.43 -20.45
C PHE A 36 11.55 -65.59 -19.17
N LEU A 37 11.86 -66.15 -17.99
CA LEU A 37 11.80 -65.45 -16.71
C LEU A 37 12.77 -64.27 -16.65
N LYS A 38 13.97 -64.39 -17.22
CA LYS A 38 14.94 -63.29 -17.27
C LYS A 38 14.39 -62.08 -18.03
N GLY A 39 13.70 -62.30 -19.15
CA GLY A 39 13.06 -61.24 -19.93
C GLY A 39 11.88 -60.62 -19.18
N PHE A 40 10.98 -61.44 -18.64
CA PHE A 40 9.78 -60.99 -17.94
C PHE A 40 10.11 -60.23 -16.64
N LEU A 41 10.93 -60.82 -15.76
CA LEU A 41 11.31 -60.21 -14.48
C LEU A 41 12.25 -59.02 -14.68
N GLY A 42 13.19 -59.12 -15.63
CA GLY A 42 14.11 -58.03 -15.94
C GLY A 42 13.37 -56.79 -16.46
N GLY A 43 12.34 -56.97 -17.30
CA GLY A 43 11.52 -55.87 -17.79
C GLY A 43 10.72 -55.18 -16.69
N ILE A 44 10.11 -55.93 -15.77
CA ILE A 44 9.34 -55.38 -14.65
C ILE A 44 10.26 -54.64 -13.66
N LEU A 45 11.41 -55.23 -13.30
CA LEU A 45 12.36 -54.59 -12.40
C LEU A 45 12.98 -53.33 -13.01
N SER A 46 13.29 -53.34 -14.31
CA SER A 46 13.85 -52.17 -15.00
C SER A 46 12.84 -51.03 -15.04
N ARG A 47 11.57 -51.32 -15.37
CA ARG A 47 10.48 -50.32 -15.33
C ARG A 47 10.28 -49.74 -13.93
N ARG A 48 10.29 -50.57 -12.88
CA ARG A 48 10.19 -50.07 -11.50
C ARG A 48 11.37 -49.21 -11.12
N ARG A 49 12.59 -49.61 -11.48
CA ARG A 49 13.80 -48.82 -11.23
C ARG A 49 13.71 -47.46 -11.91
N GLU A 50 13.30 -47.43 -13.19
CA GLU A 50 13.17 -46.21 -13.97
C GLU A 50 12.10 -45.29 -13.41
N ALA A 51 10.94 -45.83 -13.01
CA ALA A 51 9.90 -45.06 -12.33
C ALA A 51 10.39 -44.44 -11.01
N ILE A 52 11.10 -45.21 -10.16
CA ILE A 52 11.65 -44.69 -8.90
C ILE A 52 12.68 -43.58 -9.16
N LEU A 53 13.54 -43.75 -10.17
CA LEU A 53 14.52 -42.72 -10.54
C LEU A 53 13.84 -41.45 -11.06
N GLN A 54 12.78 -41.61 -11.86
CA GLN A 54 11.98 -40.49 -12.35
C GLN A 54 11.28 -39.76 -11.18
N ASP A 55 10.62 -40.50 -10.29
CA ASP A 55 9.95 -39.94 -9.11
C ASP A 55 10.93 -39.19 -8.21
N LEU A 56 12.13 -39.76 -8.00
CA LEU A 56 13.19 -39.12 -7.22
C LEU A 56 13.68 -37.84 -7.87
N HIS A 57 13.96 -37.87 -9.18
CA HIS A 57 14.42 -36.70 -9.91
C HIS A 57 13.35 -35.59 -9.94
N GLU A 58 12.09 -35.97 -10.10
CA GLU A 58 10.98 -35.03 -10.05
C GLU A 58 10.82 -34.42 -8.65
N ALA A 59 10.96 -35.22 -7.59
CA ALA A 59 10.94 -34.72 -6.21
C ALA A 59 12.11 -33.75 -5.93
N GLU A 60 13.32 -34.07 -6.39
CA GLU A 60 14.49 -33.20 -6.28
C GLU A 60 14.29 -31.88 -7.05
N SER A 61 13.79 -31.96 -8.30
CA SER A 61 13.51 -30.77 -9.12
C SER A 61 12.45 -29.89 -8.45
N ARG A 62 11.35 -30.48 -7.96
CA ARG A 62 10.29 -29.74 -7.26
C ARG A 62 10.79 -29.10 -5.98
N LEU A 63 11.65 -29.80 -5.22
CA LEU A 63 12.26 -29.24 -4.01
C LEU A 63 13.18 -28.07 -4.37
N SER A 64 14.05 -28.23 -5.36
CA SER A 64 14.93 -27.16 -5.83
C SER A 64 14.13 -25.94 -6.28
N GLU A 65 13.07 -26.13 -7.06
CA GLU A 65 12.21 -25.04 -7.53
C GLU A 65 11.50 -24.35 -6.37
N ALA A 66 10.91 -25.11 -5.44
CA ALA A 66 10.24 -24.56 -4.27
C ALA A 66 11.19 -23.76 -3.37
N THR A 67 12.43 -24.24 -3.18
CA THR A 67 13.44 -23.51 -2.41
C THR A 67 13.84 -22.20 -3.09
N ALA A 68 14.06 -22.21 -4.41
CA ALA A 68 14.37 -20.98 -5.16
C ALA A 68 13.21 -19.98 -5.14
N GLN A 69 11.97 -20.44 -5.27
CA GLN A 69 10.78 -19.60 -5.15
C GLN A 69 10.64 -19.02 -3.73
N LEU A 70 10.93 -19.80 -2.70
CA LEU A 70 10.91 -19.35 -1.32
C LEU A 70 11.97 -18.26 -1.06
N GLU A 71 13.21 -18.47 -1.51
CA GLU A 71 14.28 -17.47 -1.38
C GLU A 71 13.92 -16.17 -2.09
N LYS A 72 13.37 -16.26 -3.31
CA LYS A 72 12.89 -15.10 -4.06
C LYS A 72 11.79 -14.36 -3.32
N ALA A 73 10.77 -15.08 -2.82
CA ALA A 73 9.67 -14.49 -2.07
C ALA A 73 10.14 -13.84 -0.75
N GLN A 74 11.14 -14.43 -0.08
CA GLN A 74 11.74 -13.83 1.11
C GLN A 74 12.49 -12.54 0.80
N ALA A 75 13.25 -12.50 -0.31
CA ALA A 75 13.93 -11.30 -0.77
C ALA A 75 12.95 -10.19 -1.15
N GLU A 76 11.89 -10.51 -1.89
CA GLU A 76 10.82 -9.58 -2.24
C GLU A 76 10.11 -9.04 -1.00
N LEU A 77 9.83 -9.89 -0.02
CA LEU A 77 9.21 -9.49 1.25
C LEU A 77 10.13 -8.58 2.07
N ALA A 78 11.44 -8.83 2.09
CA ALA A 78 12.41 -7.94 2.75
C ALA A 78 12.42 -6.55 2.09
N ALA A 79 12.50 -6.49 0.76
CA ALA A 79 12.47 -5.24 0.01
C ALA A 79 11.14 -4.48 0.20
N ALA A 80 10.00 -5.20 0.22
CA ALA A 80 8.70 -4.61 0.48
C ALA A 80 8.61 -4.01 1.90
N ARG A 81 9.18 -4.68 2.91
CA ARG A 81 9.25 -4.16 4.29
C ARG A 81 10.09 -2.89 4.39
N GLU A 82 11.25 -2.85 3.73
CA GLU A 82 12.10 -1.67 3.69
C GLU A 82 11.40 -0.49 3.00
N THR A 83 10.74 -0.76 1.88
CA THR A 83 9.95 0.24 1.15
C THR A 83 8.80 0.77 2.02
N ALA A 84 8.07 -0.11 2.72
CA ALA A 84 7.01 0.28 3.63
C ALA A 84 7.52 1.17 4.77
N GLN A 85 8.66 0.83 5.38
CA GLN A 85 9.28 1.68 6.42
C GLN A 85 9.68 3.06 5.87
N THR A 86 10.21 3.10 4.65
CA THR A 86 10.56 4.35 3.97
C THR A 86 9.33 5.22 3.71
N ILE A 87 8.23 4.62 3.24
CA ILE A 87 6.95 5.32 3.02
C ILE A 87 6.41 5.87 4.34
N LEU A 88 6.47 5.11 5.43
CA LEU A 88 6.02 5.58 6.74
C LEU A 88 6.85 6.77 7.23
N LYS A 89 8.18 6.69 7.10
CA LYS A 89 9.09 7.77 7.49
C LYS A 89 8.88 9.04 6.67
N ASP A 90 8.78 8.91 5.34
CA ASP A 90 8.52 10.01 4.43
C ASP A 90 7.13 10.62 4.68
N GLY A 91 6.10 9.79 4.90
CA GLY A 91 4.77 10.23 5.27
C GLY A 91 4.73 11.04 6.57
N GLN A 92 5.46 10.60 7.60
CA GLN A 92 5.59 11.36 8.86
C GLN A 92 6.29 12.69 8.65
N ALA A 93 7.40 12.71 7.91
CA ALA A 93 8.16 13.93 7.62
C ALA A 93 7.34 14.93 6.80
N ARG A 94 6.59 14.47 5.79
CA ARG A 94 5.69 15.31 5.01
C ARG A 94 4.54 15.85 5.85
N ALA A 95 3.94 15.02 6.70
CA ALA A 95 2.87 15.46 7.59
C ALA A 95 3.35 16.54 8.56
N SER A 96 4.57 16.43 9.12
CA SER A 96 5.13 17.47 9.97
C SER A 96 5.47 18.74 9.19
N ALA A 97 6.00 18.61 7.97
CA ALA A 97 6.28 19.76 7.10
C ALA A 97 5.01 20.52 6.72
N ILE A 98 3.95 19.81 6.31
CA ILE A 98 2.65 20.42 5.96
C ILE A 98 2.03 21.13 7.16
N ARG A 99 2.15 20.57 8.37
CA ARG A 99 1.67 21.23 9.59
C ARG A 99 2.42 22.53 9.86
N ALA A 100 3.75 22.49 9.84
CA ALA A 100 4.57 23.67 10.06
C ALA A 100 4.32 24.76 9.01
N GLU A 101 4.28 24.39 7.73
CA GLU A 101 3.98 25.30 6.62
C GLU A 101 2.55 25.87 6.72
N GLY A 102 1.58 25.03 7.10
CA GLY A 102 0.20 25.43 7.32
C GLY A 102 0.06 26.43 8.47
N GLU A 103 0.74 26.20 9.59
CA GLU A 103 0.79 27.12 10.73
C GLU A 103 1.43 28.46 10.34
N GLU A 104 2.57 28.45 9.67
CA GLU A 104 3.26 29.66 9.22
C GLU A 104 2.40 30.47 8.24
N ARG A 105 1.79 29.81 7.25
CA ARG A 105 0.84 30.45 6.31
C ARG A 105 -0.37 31.04 7.02
N THR A 106 -0.93 30.31 7.99
CA THR A 106 -2.09 30.79 8.76
C THR A 106 -1.73 32.01 9.58
N ILE A 107 -0.55 32.04 10.21
CA ILE A 107 -0.08 33.21 10.97
C ILE A 107 0.12 34.41 10.03
N ALA A 108 0.77 34.21 8.88
CA ALA A 108 0.99 35.28 7.91
C ALA A 108 -0.34 35.84 7.37
N GLU A 109 -1.30 34.98 7.04
CA GLU A 109 -2.61 35.40 6.55
C GLU A 109 -3.42 36.11 7.63
N MET A 110 -3.38 35.63 8.87
CA MET A 110 -4.04 36.29 10.00
C MET A 110 -3.45 37.69 10.28
N ALA A 111 -2.13 37.85 10.15
CA ALA A 111 -1.48 39.15 10.29
C ALA A 111 -1.93 40.11 9.19
N ARG A 112 -1.97 39.64 7.94
CA ARG A 112 -2.45 40.42 6.80
C ARG A 112 -3.91 40.81 6.95
N LEU A 113 -4.77 39.88 7.34
CA LEU A 113 -6.19 40.11 7.57
C LEU A 113 -6.42 41.14 8.69
N GLN A 114 -5.61 41.09 9.75
CA GLN A 114 -5.68 42.06 10.84
C GLN A 114 -5.28 43.47 10.38
N GLU A 115 -4.26 43.58 9.52
CA GLU A 115 -3.83 44.85 8.94
C GLU A 115 -4.90 45.42 8.00
N GLU A 116 -5.47 44.59 7.14
CA GLU A 116 -6.57 44.95 6.23
C GLU A 116 -7.81 45.41 7.02
N ALA A 117 -8.22 44.67 8.05
CA ALA A 117 -9.35 45.05 8.90
C ALA A 117 -9.14 46.38 9.64
N LYS A 118 -7.91 46.67 10.09
CA LYS A 118 -7.56 47.97 10.70
C LYS A 118 -7.63 49.10 9.67
N ALA A 119 -7.06 48.90 8.48
CA ALA A 119 -7.09 49.88 7.41
C ALA A 119 -8.53 50.20 6.97
N ASP A 120 -9.38 49.18 6.84
CA ASP A 120 -10.79 49.31 6.51
C ASP A 120 -11.54 50.08 7.60
N THR A 121 -11.36 49.71 8.87
CA THR A 121 -11.99 50.39 10.01
C THR A 121 -11.60 51.86 10.05
N ASP A 122 -10.32 52.18 9.84
CA ASP A 122 -9.85 53.57 9.82
C ASP A 122 -10.41 54.35 8.64
N SER A 123 -10.52 53.71 7.46
CA SER A 123 -11.13 54.33 6.28
C SER A 123 -12.61 54.65 6.50
N GLU A 124 -13.33 53.73 7.15
CA GLU A 124 -14.75 53.86 7.43
C GLU A 124 -15.01 54.89 8.54
N ALA A 125 -14.17 54.92 9.58
CA ALA A 125 -14.21 55.96 10.61
C ALA A 125 -14.00 57.37 10.01
N ARG A 126 -13.06 57.51 9.07
CA ARG A 126 -12.87 58.77 8.32
C ARG A 126 -14.08 59.13 7.47
N ARG A 127 -14.68 58.14 6.78
CA ARG A 127 -15.89 58.33 5.96
C ARG A 127 -17.06 58.83 6.81
N ILE A 128 -17.35 58.16 7.93
CA ILE A 128 -18.41 58.53 8.87
C ILE A 128 -18.12 59.90 9.49
N GLY A 129 -16.87 60.17 9.88
CA GLY A 129 -16.47 61.46 10.44
C GLY A 129 -16.75 62.63 9.49
N ASN A 130 -16.38 62.47 8.22
CA ASN A 130 -16.66 63.48 7.19
C ASN A 130 -18.17 63.66 6.94
N GLU A 131 -18.94 62.57 6.93
CA GLU A 131 -20.39 62.63 6.77
C GLU A 131 -21.07 63.36 7.94
N LEU A 132 -20.67 63.06 9.18
CA LEU A 132 -21.15 63.75 10.38
C LEU A 132 -20.81 65.24 10.34
N LEU A 133 -19.57 65.59 9.97
CA LEU A 133 -19.13 66.98 9.87
C LEU A 133 -19.97 67.77 8.86
N SER A 134 -20.23 67.19 7.68
CA SER A 134 -21.10 67.81 6.67
C SER A 134 -22.52 68.04 7.21
N ARG A 135 -23.12 67.01 7.83
CA ARG A 135 -24.48 67.12 8.39
C ARG A 135 -24.57 68.16 9.51
N THR A 136 -23.56 68.23 10.37
CA THR A 136 -23.51 69.25 11.44
C THR A 136 -23.31 70.65 10.86
N ALA A 137 -22.47 70.82 9.84
CA ALA A 137 -22.30 72.09 9.15
C ALA A 137 -23.61 72.57 8.53
N ASP A 138 -24.34 71.69 7.83
CA ASP A 138 -25.63 72.00 7.23
C ASP A 138 -26.66 72.39 8.30
N GLN A 139 -26.71 71.67 9.43
CA GLN A 139 -27.59 72.01 10.56
C GLN A 139 -27.22 73.34 11.23
N ALA A 140 -25.94 73.62 11.42
CA ALA A 140 -25.47 74.88 12.00
C ALA A 140 -25.81 76.07 11.10
N ILE A 141 -25.65 75.92 9.77
CA ILE A 141 -26.07 76.92 8.78
C ILE A 141 -27.59 77.11 8.84
N ALA A 142 -28.37 76.03 8.89
CA ALA A 142 -29.84 76.11 8.97
C ALA A 142 -30.32 76.84 10.24
N LEU A 143 -29.70 76.58 11.39
CA LEU A 143 -29.97 77.29 12.65
C LEU A 143 -29.57 78.77 12.56
N ALA A 144 -28.37 79.05 12.02
CA ALA A 144 -27.91 80.44 11.83
C ALA A 144 -28.83 81.24 10.89
N LEU A 145 -29.32 80.61 9.81
CA LEU A 145 -30.31 81.22 8.90
C LEU A 145 -31.67 81.44 9.58
N GLN A 146 -32.07 80.56 10.50
CA GLN A 146 -33.31 80.70 11.27
C GLN A 146 -33.23 81.84 12.31
N ASP A 147 -32.07 82.04 12.93
CA ASP A 147 -31.83 83.13 13.91
C ASP A 147 -31.45 84.47 13.24
N LEU A 148 -31.05 84.45 11.96
CA LEU A 148 -30.66 85.63 11.18
C LEU A 148 -31.69 86.78 11.20
N PRO A 149 -33.02 86.54 11.06
CA PRO A 149 -34.03 87.59 11.07
C PRO A 149 -34.14 88.30 12.43
N ASN A 150 -33.88 87.58 13.53
CA ASN A 150 -33.88 88.14 14.89
C ASN A 150 -32.59 88.92 15.19
N ALA A 151 -31.48 88.58 14.52
CA ALA A 151 -30.17 89.22 14.72
C ALA A 151 -29.92 90.45 13.82
N LEU A 152 -30.64 90.59 12.71
CA LEU A 152 -30.58 91.68 11.74
C LEU A 152 -31.44 92.88 12.19
N SER A 153 -30.85 93.81 12.94
CA SER A 153 -31.44 95.14 13.16
C SER A 153 -31.09 96.10 12.00
N SER A 154 -31.96 97.09 11.74
CA SER A 154 -31.76 98.13 10.71
C SER A 154 -30.36 98.79 10.81
N GLU A 155 -29.85 98.98 12.02
CA GLU A 155 -28.53 99.57 12.28
C GLU A 155 -27.35 98.68 11.86
N LYS A 156 -27.45 97.35 12.00
CA LYS A 156 -26.41 96.41 11.53
C LYS A 156 -26.45 96.26 10.01
N GLN A 157 -27.63 96.36 9.41
CA GLN A 157 -27.82 96.27 7.95
C GLN A 157 -27.13 97.43 7.22
N THR A 158 -27.24 98.66 7.75
CA THR A 158 -26.54 99.84 7.21
C THR A 158 -25.02 99.72 7.32
N LYS A 159 -24.50 99.21 8.44
CA LYS A 159 -23.05 98.95 8.62
C LYS A 159 -22.51 97.88 7.67
N LEU A 160 -23.29 96.84 7.40
CA LEU A 160 -22.91 95.81 6.41
C LEU A 160 -22.89 96.37 5.00
N LEU A 161 -23.86 97.20 4.63
CA LEU A 161 -23.89 97.90 3.33
C LEU A 161 -22.65 98.80 3.18
N GLU A 162 -22.32 99.59 4.19
CA GLU A 162 -21.16 100.49 4.18
C GLU A 162 -19.83 99.73 4.11
N ALA A 163 -19.70 98.59 4.81
CA ALA A 163 -18.53 97.71 4.72
C ALA A 163 -18.40 97.02 3.35
N THR A 164 -19.52 96.61 2.74
CA THR A 164 -19.51 95.98 1.41
C THR A 164 -19.12 97.00 0.34
N ILE A 165 -19.62 98.22 0.44
CA ILE A 165 -19.25 99.35 -0.44
C ILE A 165 -17.75 99.66 -0.32
N ASN A 166 -17.19 99.69 0.90
CA ASN A 166 -15.74 99.88 1.11
C ASN A 166 -14.87 98.72 0.62
N SER A 167 -15.40 97.51 0.46
CA SER A 167 -14.65 96.36 -0.08
C SER A 167 -14.70 96.26 -1.61
N LEU A 168 -15.60 97.01 -2.25
CA LEU A 168 -15.83 97.03 -3.70
C LEU A 168 -15.37 98.34 -4.37
N GLY A 169 -14.96 99.35 -3.58
CA GLY A 169 -14.27 100.56 -4.04
C GLY A 169 -12.79 100.50 -3.73
#